data_AF-A0A1V5NP41-F1
#
_entry.id   AF-A0A1V5NP41-F1
#
_cell.length_a   1.000
_cell.length_b   1.000
_cell.length_c   1.000
_cell.angle_alpha   90.00
_cell.angle_beta   90.00
_cell.angle_gamma   90.00
#
_symmetry.space_group_name_H-M   'P 1'
#
loop_
_entity.id
_entity.type
_entity.pdbx_description
1 polymer ?
#
loop_
_entity_poly.entity_id
_entity_poly.type
_entity_poly.pdbx_seq_one_letter_code
_entity_poly.pdbx_strand_id
1 'polypeptide(L)'
;MRSHPAVIEYLEHASDESFFENLKAVPSGEEVLPVFLRFFERYGMRGTGEIDVTRPRWREVPTQLVPAILGHIKGVRPGQHRLDFLAGKKEAELAAGRLLERLRKKPLGFIKGRIMRRLIKVHRSIIGIREHPKYFIVQNFDLIKQAILQEGADLAAAGVLEQPEDVFWLSLQEIKEVLETRRLDRDLINRRKEKFQRDEKLTPPRAITSEGEIITAKPAAHVPPGALAGSPVSAGKAEGRARVILKLAEAKMEKGDILVAPYTDPAWTPLFPLAAGLVTEVGGLMTHGAVVAREYGIPAVVGLDNATRKIRDGQIIRVDGTRGFVEILK
;
A
#
# COMPACT_ATOMS: atom_id res chain seq x y z
N MET A 1 -11.83 -0.40 21.42
CA MET A 1 -10.64 -1.24 21.16
C MET A 1 -9.45 -0.88 22.04
N ARG A 2 -8.89 0.35 21.99
CA ARG A 2 -7.72 0.75 22.82
C ARG A 2 -7.90 0.61 24.34
N SER A 3 -9.15 0.67 24.80
CA SER A 3 -9.57 0.53 26.19
C SER A 3 -9.81 -0.91 26.64
N HIS A 4 -9.68 -1.91 25.76
CA HIS A 4 -9.98 -3.31 26.07
C HIS A 4 -8.74 -4.19 25.82
N PRO A 5 -7.92 -4.45 26.85
CA PRO A 5 -6.69 -5.24 26.72
C PRO A 5 -6.91 -6.65 26.15
N ALA A 6 -8.00 -7.32 26.52
CA ALA A 6 -8.33 -8.66 26.03
C ALA A 6 -8.49 -8.71 24.49
N VAL A 7 -9.07 -7.65 23.90
CA VAL A 7 -9.19 -7.54 22.44
C VAL A 7 -7.82 -7.33 21.78
N ILE A 8 -6.91 -6.60 22.42
CA ILE A 8 -5.56 -6.36 21.90
C ILE A 8 -4.76 -7.67 21.93
N GLU A 9 -4.82 -8.40 23.05
CA GLU A 9 -4.18 -9.70 23.22
C GLU A 9 -4.71 -10.72 22.19
N TYR A 10 -6.03 -10.76 21.98
CA TYR A 10 -6.62 -11.59 20.92
C TYR A 10 -6.05 -11.25 19.55
N LEU A 11 -5.97 -9.96 19.19
CA LEU A 11 -5.44 -9.54 17.89
C LEU A 11 -3.97 -9.98 17.69
N GLU A 12 -3.16 -10.05 18.74
CA GLU A 12 -1.77 -10.52 18.65
C GLU A 12 -1.65 -12.01 18.26
N HIS A 13 -2.72 -12.80 18.42
CA HIS A 13 -2.76 -14.24 18.16
C HIS A 13 -3.89 -14.67 17.21
N ALA A 14 -4.55 -13.72 16.55
CA ALA A 14 -5.72 -13.99 15.72
C ALA A 14 -5.37 -14.84 14.48
N SER A 15 -6.31 -15.70 14.09
CA SER A 15 -6.30 -16.48 12.84
C SER A 15 -7.37 -15.96 11.88
N ASP A 16 -7.23 -16.25 10.57
CA ASP A 16 -8.15 -15.73 9.56
C ASP A 16 -9.52 -16.43 9.56
N GLU A 17 -9.55 -17.76 9.61
CA GLU A 17 -10.77 -18.57 9.42
C GLU A 17 -11.90 -18.21 10.39
N SER A 18 -11.56 -17.99 11.67
CA SER A 18 -12.51 -17.71 12.74
C SER A 18 -12.33 -16.31 13.32
N PHE A 19 -11.76 -15.38 12.55
CA PHE A 19 -11.34 -14.07 13.04
C PHE A 19 -12.47 -13.30 13.76
N PHE A 20 -13.65 -13.22 13.13
CA PHE A 20 -14.78 -12.44 13.65
C PHE A 20 -15.54 -13.17 14.76
N GLU A 21 -15.65 -14.50 14.66
CA GLU A 21 -16.32 -15.34 15.65
C GLU A 21 -15.54 -15.35 16.97
N ASN A 22 -14.23 -15.56 16.90
CA ASN A 22 -13.36 -15.52 18.07
C ASN A 22 -13.27 -14.11 18.65
N LEU A 23 -13.24 -13.07 17.80
CA LEU A 23 -13.30 -11.68 18.29
C LEU A 23 -14.57 -11.43 19.10
N LYS A 24 -15.72 -11.99 18.68
CA LYS A 24 -16.99 -11.85 19.39
C LYS A 24 -16.93 -12.48 20.79
N ALA A 25 -16.24 -13.62 20.92
CA ALA A 25 -16.15 -14.39 22.16
C ALA A 25 -15.23 -13.77 23.24
N VAL A 26 -14.38 -12.82 22.87
CA VAL A 26 -13.43 -12.15 23.78
C VAL A 26 -14.16 -11.11 24.64
N PRO A 27 -13.75 -10.85 25.90
CA PRO A 27 -14.29 -9.76 26.71
C PRO A 27 -14.27 -8.40 25.97
N SER A 28 -15.43 -7.72 25.95
CA SER A 28 -15.68 -6.49 25.15
C SER A 28 -15.56 -6.66 23.62
N GLY A 29 -15.50 -7.90 23.14
CA GLY A 29 -15.48 -8.25 21.72
C GLY A 29 -16.73 -7.82 20.98
N GLU A 30 -17.91 -8.05 21.57
CA GLU A 30 -19.21 -7.65 21.00
C GLU A 30 -19.34 -6.14 20.79
N GLU A 31 -18.68 -5.32 21.61
CA GLU A 31 -18.65 -3.86 21.45
C GLU A 31 -17.76 -3.42 20.26
N VAL A 32 -16.67 -4.16 20.02
CA VAL A 32 -15.66 -3.83 19.00
C VAL A 32 -16.01 -4.40 17.64
N LEU A 33 -16.63 -5.59 17.58
CA LEU A 33 -16.95 -6.30 16.36
C LEU A 33 -17.73 -5.44 15.32
N PRO A 34 -18.77 -4.66 15.69
CA PRO A 34 -19.47 -3.81 14.73
C PRO A 34 -18.58 -2.77 14.05
N VAL A 35 -17.53 -2.31 14.73
CA VAL A 35 -16.55 -1.36 14.16
C VAL A 35 -15.71 -2.05 13.08
N PHE A 36 -15.26 -3.27 13.34
CA PHE A 36 -14.54 -4.09 12.35
C PHE A 36 -15.44 -4.39 11.16
N LEU A 37 -16.64 -4.92 11.38
CA LEU A 37 -17.54 -5.29 10.28
C LEU A 37 -17.84 -4.09 9.36
N ARG A 38 -18.12 -2.90 9.90
CA ARG A 38 -18.30 -1.68 9.07
C ARG A 38 -17.05 -1.30 8.27
N PHE A 39 -15.86 -1.52 8.83
CA PHE A 39 -14.62 -1.27 8.10
C PHE A 39 -14.45 -2.27 6.94
N PHE A 40 -14.66 -3.57 7.18
CA PHE A 40 -14.52 -4.60 6.16
C PHE A 40 -15.63 -4.59 5.11
N GLU A 41 -16.84 -4.16 5.47
CA GLU A 41 -17.92 -3.90 4.53
C GLU A 41 -17.47 -2.86 3.49
N ARG A 42 -16.86 -1.76 3.96
CA ARG A 42 -16.45 -0.66 3.08
C ARG A 42 -15.10 -0.86 2.39
N TYR A 43 -14.14 -1.49 3.05
CA TYR A 43 -12.74 -1.54 2.58
C TYR A 43 -12.19 -2.96 2.48
N GLY A 44 -12.93 -3.98 2.91
CA GLY A 44 -12.43 -5.35 2.99
C GLY A 44 -12.09 -5.97 1.63
N MET A 45 -12.61 -5.43 0.53
CA MET A 45 -12.25 -5.83 -0.84
C MET A 45 -10.85 -5.37 -1.28
N ARG A 46 -10.21 -4.48 -0.52
CA ARG A 46 -8.81 -4.09 -0.76
C ARG A 46 -7.86 -5.18 -0.23
N GLY A 47 -6.61 -5.11 -0.66
CA GLY A 47 -5.55 -6.02 -0.24
C GLY A 47 -4.20 -5.58 -0.82
N THR A 48 -3.11 -6.19 -0.37
CA THR A 48 -1.79 -5.93 -0.95
C THR A 48 -1.73 -6.52 -2.37
N GLY A 49 -1.31 -5.73 -3.35
CA GLY A 49 -1.26 -6.18 -4.74
C GLY A 49 -2.64 -6.31 -5.39
N GLU A 50 -3.62 -5.51 -4.95
CA GLU A 50 -5.06 -5.63 -5.27
C GLU A 50 -5.44 -5.63 -6.77
N ILE A 51 -4.52 -5.29 -7.69
CA ILE A 51 -4.73 -5.38 -9.15
C ILE A 51 -4.77 -6.83 -9.62
N ASP A 52 -4.00 -7.71 -8.98
CA ASP A 52 -4.06 -9.14 -9.22
C ASP A 52 -5.32 -9.70 -8.54
N VAL A 53 -6.26 -10.19 -9.35
CA VAL A 53 -7.57 -10.69 -8.89
C VAL A 53 -7.40 -11.90 -7.97
N THR A 54 -6.33 -12.67 -8.15
CA THR A 54 -6.06 -13.91 -7.40
C THR A 54 -5.60 -13.65 -5.97
N ARG A 55 -5.11 -12.43 -5.67
CA ARG A 55 -4.57 -12.10 -4.34
C ARG A 55 -5.67 -12.09 -3.27
N PRO A 56 -5.34 -12.52 -2.04
CA PRO A 56 -6.28 -12.45 -0.92
C PRO A 56 -6.62 -11.00 -0.57
N ARG A 57 -7.92 -10.75 -0.39
CA ARG A 57 -8.49 -9.50 0.09
C ARG A 57 -8.45 -9.47 1.61
N TRP A 58 -8.53 -8.29 2.20
CA TRP A 58 -8.57 -8.15 3.65
C TRP A 58 -9.74 -8.92 4.28
N ARG A 59 -10.92 -8.93 3.65
CA ARG A 59 -12.07 -9.69 4.18
C ARG A 59 -11.85 -11.21 4.21
N GLU A 60 -11.00 -11.72 3.32
CA GLU A 60 -10.64 -13.15 3.25
C GLU A 60 -9.52 -13.48 4.24
N VAL A 61 -8.58 -12.54 4.44
CA VAL A 61 -7.43 -12.69 5.33
C VAL A 61 -7.32 -11.44 6.24
N PRO A 62 -8.18 -11.29 7.26
CA PRO A 62 -8.23 -10.11 8.12
C PRO A 62 -6.94 -9.84 8.89
N THR A 63 -6.15 -10.89 9.15
CA THR A 63 -4.87 -10.80 9.87
C THR A 63 -3.85 -9.91 9.16
N GLN A 64 -3.97 -9.68 7.84
CA GLN A 64 -3.10 -8.76 7.11
C GLN A 64 -3.09 -7.33 7.68
N LEU A 65 -4.19 -6.89 8.30
CA LEU A 65 -4.30 -5.55 8.87
C LEU A 65 -3.90 -5.46 10.34
N VAL A 66 -3.84 -6.60 11.05
CA VAL A 66 -3.56 -6.67 12.49
C VAL A 66 -2.27 -5.93 12.87
N PRO A 67 -1.13 -6.12 12.18
CA PRO A 67 0.11 -5.43 12.57
C PRO A 67 -0.02 -3.90 12.51
N ALA A 68 -0.68 -3.38 11.47
CA ALA A 68 -0.92 -1.95 11.34
C ALA A 68 -1.86 -1.42 12.43
N ILE A 69 -2.91 -2.18 12.75
CA ILE A 69 -3.86 -1.85 13.82
C ILE A 69 -3.15 -1.78 15.19
N LEU A 70 -2.34 -2.79 15.51
CA LEU A 70 -1.56 -2.85 16.76
C LEU A 70 -0.52 -1.72 16.83
N GLY A 71 0.18 -1.47 15.72
CA GLY A 71 1.11 -0.34 15.61
C GLY A 71 0.41 1.00 15.88
N HIS A 72 -0.80 1.19 15.35
CA HIS A 72 -1.62 2.39 15.63
C HIS A 72 -2.01 2.51 17.09
N ILE A 73 -2.43 1.41 17.73
CA ILE A 73 -2.78 1.40 19.15
C ILE A 73 -1.60 1.88 20.00
N LYS A 74 -0.39 1.37 19.70
CA LYS A 74 0.84 1.65 20.47
C LYS A 74 1.40 3.05 20.15
N GLY A 75 1.44 3.46 18.89
CA GLY A 75 2.19 4.64 18.43
C GLY A 75 1.39 5.94 18.23
N VAL A 76 0.06 5.87 18.08
CA VAL A 76 -0.78 7.03 17.72
C VAL A 76 -1.74 7.34 18.87
N ARG A 77 -1.99 8.61 19.20
CA ARG A 77 -2.94 8.97 20.28
C ARG A 77 -4.41 8.87 19.81
N PRO A 78 -5.37 8.59 20.71
CA PRO A 78 -6.79 8.67 20.38
C PRO A 78 -7.15 10.03 19.77
N GLY A 79 -7.92 10.03 18.66
CA GLY A 79 -8.32 11.25 17.97
C GLY A 79 -7.23 11.98 17.17
N GLN A 80 -5.97 11.54 17.22
CA GLN A 80 -4.85 12.21 16.55
C GLN A 80 -5.09 12.40 15.03
N HIS A 81 -5.66 11.41 14.34
CA HIS A 81 -6.02 11.51 12.92
C HIS A 81 -6.90 12.74 12.59
N ARG A 82 -7.80 13.14 13.50
CA ARG A 82 -8.66 14.33 13.30
C ARG A 82 -7.86 15.61 13.47
N LEU A 83 -6.95 15.63 14.44
CA LEU A 83 -6.06 16.77 14.66
C LEU A 83 -5.12 16.96 13.47
N ASP A 84 -4.54 15.87 12.95
CA ASP A 84 -3.64 15.88 11.80
C ASP A 84 -4.37 16.37 10.54
N PHE A 85 -5.61 15.89 10.32
CA PHE A 85 -6.44 16.36 9.22
C PHE A 85 -6.74 17.86 9.29
N LEU A 86 -7.11 18.37 10.48
CA LEU A 86 -7.37 19.79 10.69
C LEU A 86 -6.10 20.64 10.52
N ALA A 87 -4.96 20.14 11.01
CA ALA A 87 -3.66 20.78 10.85
C ALA A 87 -3.26 20.89 9.38
N GLY A 88 -3.36 19.80 8.61
CA GLY A 88 -3.09 19.79 7.17
C GLY A 88 -4.03 20.72 6.38
N LYS A 89 -5.31 20.80 6.77
CA LYS A 89 -6.25 21.78 6.18
C LYS A 89 -5.78 23.22 6.42
N LYS A 90 -5.43 23.56 7.67
CA LYS A 90 -4.96 24.90 8.04
C LYS A 90 -3.65 25.25 7.33
N GLU A 91 -2.70 24.33 7.28
CA GLU A 91 -1.43 24.53 6.58
C GLU A 91 -1.65 24.83 5.09
N ALA A 92 -2.53 24.08 4.44
CA ALA A 92 -2.84 24.29 3.04
C ALA A 92 -3.54 25.64 2.78
N GLU A 93 -4.40 26.10 3.69
CA GLU A 93 -5.02 27.43 3.61
C GLU A 93 -3.98 28.55 3.74
N LEU A 94 -3.03 28.42 4.68
CA LEU A 94 -1.91 29.36 4.83
C LEU A 94 -1.00 29.36 3.60
N ALA A 95 -0.69 28.18 3.04
CA ALA A 95 0.12 28.06 1.83
C ALA A 95 -0.56 28.72 0.62
N ALA A 96 -1.87 28.52 0.46
CA ALA A 96 -2.66 29.20 -0.55
C ALA A 96 -2.63 30.73 -0.35
N GLY A 97 -2.77 31.21 0.89
CA GLY A 97 -2.64 32.63 1.24
C GLY A 97 -1.30 33.23 0.81
N ARG A 98 -0.19 32.58 1.18
CA ARG A 98 1.17 33.01 0.80
C ARG A 98 1.37 33.07 -0.71
N LEU A 99 0.87 32.07 -1.45
CA LEU A 99 0.96 32.04 -2.91
C LEU A 99 0.19 33.21 -3.54
N LEU A 100 -1.03 33.45 -3.07
CA LEU A 100 -1.87 34.55 -3.57
C LEU A 100 -1.27 35.92 -3.25
N GLU A 101 -0.67 36.10 -2.09
CA GLU A 101 0.03 37.33 -1.72
C GLU A 101 1.23 37.61 -2.63
N ARG A 102 2.06 36.58 -2.88
CA ARG A 102 3.20 36.70 -3.81
C ARG A 102 2.76 37.00 -5.24
N LEU A 103 1.67 36.40 -5.70
CA LEU A 103 1.13 36.63 -7.05
C LEU A 103 0.60 38.04 -7.22
N ARG A 104 -0.01 38.64 -6.19
CA ARG A 104 -0.50 40.03 -6.23
C ARG A 104 0.62 41.05 -6.48
N LYS A 105 1.85 40.76 -6.05
CA LYS A 105 3.04 41.61 -6.24
C LYS A 105 3.63 41.51 -7.66
N LYS A 106 3.11 40.64 -8.54
CA LYS A 106 3.59 40.48 -9.93
C LYS A 106 2.74 41.30 -10.92
N PRO A 107 3.23 41.57 -12.14
CA PRO A 107 2.43 42.19 -13.20
C PRO A 107 1.14 41.41 -13.47
N LEU A 108 0.01 42.12 -13.59
CA LEU A 108 -1.35 41.56 -13.68
C LEU A 108 -1.74 40.70 -12.47
N GLY A 109 -1.16 40.97 -11.30
CA GLY A 109 -1.28 40.16 -10.09
C GLY A 109 -2.71 39.98 -9.56
N PHE A 110 -3.58 40.98 -9.75
CA PHE A 110 -5.00 40.87 -9.39
C PHE A 110 -5.73 39.77 -10.20
N ILE A 111 -5.56 39.78 -11.51
CA ILE A 111 -6.16 38.80 -12.43
C ILE A 111 -5.56 37.40 -12.16
N LYS A 112 -4.23 37.31 -12.10
CA LYS A 112 -3.51 36.06 -11.78
C LYS A 112 -3.93 35.49 -10.42
N GLY A 113 -4.10 36.34 -9.41
CA GLY A 113 -4.59 35.94 -8.09
C GLY A 113 -6.02 35.39 -8.11
N ARG A 114 -6.93 35.99 -8.88
CA ARG A 114 -8.31 35.49 -9.03
C ARG A 114 -8.33 34.11 -9.70
N ILE A 115 -7.57 33.94 -10.79
CA ILE A 115 -7.44 32.66 -11.50
C ILE A 115 -6.85 31.60 -10.57
N MET A 116 -5.72 31.90 -9.91
CA MET A 116 -5.04 30.96 -9.03
C MET A 116 -5.93 30.53 -7.87
N ARG A 117 -6.70 31.44 -7.26
CA ARG A 117 -7.65 31.10 -6.19
C ARG A 117 -8.68 30.08 -6.69
N ARG A 118 -9.20 30.25 -7.91
CA ARG A 118 -10.12 29.28 -8.53
C ARG A 118 -9.43 27.94 -8.75
N LEU A 119 -8.21 27.93 -9.30
CA LEU A 119 -7.44 26.70 -9.54
C LEU A 119 -7.16 25.94 -8.24
N ILE A 120 -6.75 26.62 -7.17
CA ILE A 120 -6.56 26.01 -5.84
C ILE A 120 -7.86 25.39 -5.34
N LYS A 121 -8.98 26.12 -5.43
CA LYS A 121 -10.28 25.61 -5.00
C LYS A 121 -10.66 24.36 -5.80
N VAL A 122 -10.60 24.43 -7.12
CA VAL A 122 -10.94 23.30 -8.01
C VAL A 122 -10.05 22.10 -7.69
N HIS A 123 -8.74 22.28 -7.66
CA HIS A 123 -7.79 21.21 -7.37
C HIS A 123 -8.08 20.53 -6.03
N ARG A 124 -8.23 21.31 -4.94
CA ARG A 124 -8.51 20.77 -3.60
C ARG A 124 -9.86 20.06 -3.51
N SER A 125 -10.85 20.49 -4.31
CA SER A 125 -12.16 19.85 -4.34
C SER A 125 -12.20 18.55 -5.13
N ILE A 126 -11.32 18.35 -6.12
CA ILE A 126 -11.41 17.19 -7.03
C ILE A 126 -10.24 16.21 -6.93
N ILE A 127 -9.10 16.59 -6.35
CA ILE A 127 -7.90 15.74 -6.39
C ILE A 127 -8.12 14.37 -5.73
N GLY A 128 -8.94 14.30 -4.67
CA GLY A 128 -9.29 13.03 -4.02
C GLY A 128 -10.11 12.07 -4.90
N ILE A 129 -10.78 12.58 -5.94
CA ILE A 129 -11.51 11.74 -6.91
C ILE A 129 -10.54 10.88 -7.71
N ARG A 130 -9.26 11.27 -7.84
CA ARG A 130 -8.24 10.50 -8.58
C ARG A 130 -8.10 9.05 -8.09
N GLU A 131 -8.29 8.79 -6.80
CA GLU A 131 -8.18 7.43 -6.23
C GLU A 131 -9.47 6.60 -6.37
N HIS A 132 -10.59 7.22 -6.74
CA HIS A 132 -11.90 6.55 -6.81
C HIS A 132 -12.03 5.55 -7.97
N PRO A 133 -11.56 5.82 -9.21
CA PRO A 133 -11.63 4.83 -10.28
C PRO A 133 -10.99 3.50 -9.90
N LYS A 134 -9.79 3.53 -9.30
CA LYS A 134 -9.11 2.31 -8.83
C LYS A 134 -9.91 1.60 -7.74
N TYR A 135 -10.47 2.35 -6.79
CA TYR A 135 -11.34 1.79 -5.74
C TYR A 135 -12.52 1.01 -6.33
N PHE A 136 -13.22 1.58 -7.31
CA PHE A 136 -14.36 0.92 -7.96
C PHE A 136 -13.94 -0.27 -8.81
N ILE A 137 -12.80 -0.20 -9.51
CA ILE A 137 -12.26 -1.34 -10.26
C ILE A 137 -11.98 -2.51 -9.32
N VAL A 138 -11.32 -2.26 -8.19
CA VAL A 138 -10.99 -3.30 -7.20
C VAL A 138 -12.26 -3.89 -6.56
N GLN A 139 -13.29 -3.07 -6.32
CA GLN A 139 -14.59 -3.57 -5.87
C GLN A 139 -15.24 -4.54 -6.89
N ASN A 140 -15.14 -4.23 -8.19
CA ASN A 140 -15.61 -5.15 -9.23
C ASN A 140 -14.75 -6.42 -9.31
N PHE A 141 -13.43 -6.30 -9.15
CA PHE A 141 -12.54 -7.45 -9.12
C PHE A 141 -12.85 -8.41 -7.97
N ASP A 142 -13.23 -7.89 -6.80
CA ASP A 142 -13.65 -8.72 -5.67
C ASP A 142 -14.94 -9.51 -5.97
N LEU A 143 -15.94 -8.86 -6.59
CA LEU A 143 -17.16 -9.55 -7.04
C LEU A 143 -16.87 -10.63 -8.08
N ILE A 144 -16.01 -10.31 -9.06
CA ILE A 144 -15.58 -11.27 -10.09
C ILE A 144 -14.82 -12.44 -9.46
N LYS A 145 -13.95 -12.16 -8.49
CA LYS A 145 -13.19 -13.19 -7.77
C LYS A 145 -14.12 -14.15 -7.04
N GLN A 146 -15.14 -13.63 -6.33
CA GLN A 146 -16.12 -14.46 -5.63
C GLN A 146 -16.88 -15.38 -6.60
N ALA A 147 -17.29 -14.87 -7.76
CA ALA A 147 -17.90 -15.70 -8.80
C ALA A 147 -16.95 -16.79 -9.32
N ILE A 148 -15.69 -16.44 -9.61
CA ILE A 148 -14.68 -17.41 -10.06
C ILE A 148 -14.42 -18.49 -9.00
N LEU A 149 -14.35 -18.13 -7.72
CA LEU A 149 -14.15 -19.08 -6.63
C LEU A 149 -15.36 -19.99 -6.42
N GLN A 150 -16.58 -19.50 -6.64
CA GLN A 150 -17.77 -20.33 -6.61
C GLN A 150 -17.72 -21.41 -7.70
N GLU A 151 -17.39 -21.04 -8.94
CA GLU A 151 -17.20 -21.99 -10.03
C GLU A 151 -16.04 -22.97 -9.74
N GLY A 152 -14.95 -22.49 -9.13
CA GLY A 152 -13.84 -23.32 -8.66
C GLY A 152 -14.28 -24.34 -7.61
N ALA A 153 -15.13 -23.94 -6.66
CA ALA A 153 -15.68 -24.82 -5.64
C ALA A 153 -16.57 -25.91 -6.25
N ASP A 154 -17.41 -25.56 -7.22
CA ASP A 154 -18.26 -26.52 -7.93
C ASP A 154 -17.44 -27.51 -8.75
N LEU A 155 -16.35 -27.05 -9.39
CA LEU A 155 -15.40 -27.91 -10.10
C LEU A 155 -14.60 -28.82 -9.16
N ALA A 156 -14.24 -28.34 -7.97
CA ALA A 156 -13.56 -29.16 -6.96
C ALA A 156 -14.52 -30.22 -6.39
N ALA A 157 -15.77 -29.87 -6.11
CA ALA A 157 -16.80 -30.81 -5.67
C ALA A 157 -17.08 -31.90 -6.72
N ALA A 158 -16.98 -31.55 -8.01
CA ALA A 158 -17.07 -32.52 -9.12
C ALA A 158 -15.79 -33.34 -9.35
N GLY A 159 -14.73 -33.13 -8.55
CA GLY A 159 -13.44 -33.83 -8.67
C GLY A 159 -12.60 -33.40 -9.89
N VAL A 160 -12.98 -32.32 -10.57
CA VAL A 160 -12.23 -31.77 -11.72
C VAL A 160 -10.99 -31.03 -11.22
N LEU A 161 -11.16 -30.16 -10.22
CA LEU A 161 -10.09 -29.49 -9.48
C LEU A 161 -9.80 -30.23 -8.16
N GLU A 162 -8.57 -30.08 -7.64
CA GLU A 162 -8.21 -30.62 -6.32
C GLU A 162 -8.67 -29.71 -5.18
N GLN A 163 -8.60 -28.40 -5.41
CA GLN A 163 -9.07 -27.36 -4.48
C GLN A 163 -9.70 -26.19 -5.27
N PRO A 164 -10.63 -25.42 -4.69
CA PRO A 164 -11.31 -24.33 -5.39
C PRO A 164 -10.35 -23.30 -6.00
N GLU A 165 -9.27 -22.96 -5.30
CA GLU A 165 -8.29 -21.94 -5.68
C GLU A 165 -7.45 -22.33 -6.89
N ASP A 166 -7.46 -23.61 -7.28
CA ASP A 166 -6.72 -24.06 -8.46
C ASP A 166 -7.26 -23.43 -9.76
N VAL A 167 -8.51 -22.92 -9.72
CA VAL A 167 -9.11 -22.13 -10.81
C VAL A 167 -8.28 -20.90 -11.19
N PHE A 168 -7.49 -20.33 -10.27
CA PHE A 168 -6.64 -19.17 -10.54
C PHE A 168 -5.42 -19.47 -11.42
N TRP A 169 -5.11 -20.75 -11.61
CA TRP A 169 -4.07 -21.18 -12.55
C TRP A 169 -4.59 -21.35 -13.97
N LEU A 170 -5.88 -21.08 -14.21
CA LEU A 170 -6.52 -21.13 -15.51
C LEU A 170 -6.80 -19.70 -16.01
N SER A 171 -6.69 -19.51 -17.31
CA SER A 171 -7.21 -18.32 -17.98
C SER A 171 -8.74 -18.35 -18.01
N LEU A 172 -9.38 -17.18 -18.18
CA LEU A 172 -10.83 -17.11 -18.28
C LEU A 172 -11.42 -17.98 -19.41
N GLN A 173 -10.68 -18.17 -20.50
CA GLN A 173 -11.11 -19.02 -21.60
C GLN A 173 -11.08 -20.50 -21.21
N GLU A 174 -10.00 -20.94 -20.57
CA GLU A 174 -9.87 -22.31 -20.07
C GLU A 174 -10.90 -22.61 -18.97
N ILE A 175 -11.22 -21.64 -18.09
CA ILE A 175 -12.29 -21.80 -17.09
C ILE A 175 -13.63 -22.11 -17.79
N LYS A 176 -13.99 -21.36 -18.85
CA LYS A 176 -15.23 -21.61 -19.60
C LYS A 176 -15.25 -23.00 -20.23
N GLU A 177 -14.16 -23.40 -20.87
CA GLU A 177 -14.03 -24.72 -21.50
C GLU A 177 -14.14 -25.85 -20.48
N VAL A 178 -13.50 -25.70 -19.31
CA VAL A 178 -13.57 -26.69 -18.22
C VAL A 178 -14.98 -26.76 -17.63
N LEU A 179 -15.70 -25.64 -17.53
CA LEU A 179 -17.09 -25.63 -17.04
C LEU A 179 -18.05 -26.38 -17.99
N GLU A 180 -17.85 -26.25 -19.30
CA GLU A 180 -18.64 -26.95 -20.32
C GLU A 180 -18.28 -28.43 -20.44
N THR A 181 -16.98 -28.74 -20.49
CA THR A 181 -16.50 -30.09 -20.82
C THR A 181 -16.25 -30.96 -19.60
N ARG A 182 -16.05 -30.35 -18.42
CA ARG A 182 -15.58 -30.98 -17.17
C ARG A 182 -14.28 -31.76 -17.34
N ARG A 183 -13.46 -31.37 -18.33
CA ARG A 183 -12.15 -31.97 -18.61
C ARG A 183 -11.07 -30.95 -18.36
N LEU A 184 -10.01 -31.37 -17.67
CA LEU A 184 -8.87 -30.53 -17.33
C LEU A 184 -7.59 -31.35 -17.41
N ASP A 185 -6.58 -30.82 -18.11
CA ASP A 185 -5.20 -31.30 -17.99
C ASP A 185 -4.62 -30.85 -16.64
N ARG A 186 -4.57 -31.74 -15.66
CA ARG A 186 -4.03 -31.42 -14.33
C ARG A 186 -2.55 -31.05 -14.37
N ASP A 187 -1.79 -31.56 -15.34
CA ASP A 187 -0.37 -31.22 -15.46
C ASP A 187 -0.18 -29.76 -15.89
N LEU A 188 -1.17 -29.15 -16.56
CA LEU A 188 -1.14 -27.73 -16.91
C LEU A 188 -1.01 -26.84 -15.66
N ILE A 189 -1.79 -27.13 -14.62
CA ILE A 189 -1.77 -26.38 -13.37
C ILE A 189 -0.42 -26.51 -12.70
N ASN A 190 0.11 -27.74 -12.61
CA ASN A 190 1.43 -28.00 -12.01
C ASN A 190 2.55 -27.27 -12.77
N ARG A 191 2.55 -27.32 -14.11
CA ARG A 191 3.51 -26.56 -14.93
C ARG A 191 3.43 -25.06 -14.69
N ARG A 192 2.23 -24.50 -14.49
CA ARG A 192 2.03 -23.07 -14.20
C ARG A 192 2.48 -22.69 -12.78
N LYS A 193 2.19 -23.53 -11.79
CA LYS A 193 2.70 -23.38 -10.41
C LYS A 193 4.23 -23.35 -10.40
N GLU A 194 4.88 -24.29 -11.07
CA GLU A 194 6.35 -24.33 -11.18
C GLU A 194 6.92 -23.12 -11.92
N LYS A 195 6.30 -22.70 -13.03
CA LYS A 195 6.72 -21.50 -13.76
C LYS A 195 6.62 -20.27 -12.86
N PHE A 196 5.52 -20.12 -12.13
CA PHE A 196 5.33 -18.99 -11.22
C PHE A 196 6.39 -18.96 -10.11
N GLN A 197 6.73 -20.10 -9.51
CA GLN A 197 7.82 -20.19 -8.52
C GLN A 197 9.19 -19.80 -9.09
N ARG A 198 9.45 -20.07 -10.38
CA ARG A 198 10.66 -19.58 -11.06
C ARG A 198 10.61 -18.07 -11.28
N ASP A 199 9.48 -17.56 -11.76
CA ASP A 199 9.28 -16.15 -12.09
C ASP A 199 9.25 -15.24 -10.86
N GLU A 200 8.81 -15.73 -9.69
CA GLU A 200 8.78 -14.97 -8.43
C GLU A 200 10.18 -14.50 -8.00
N LYS A 201 11.24 -15.18 -8.45
CA LYS A 201 12.64 -14.80 -8.18
C LYS A 201 13.12 -13.66 -9.08
N LEU A 202 12.37 -13.32 -10.12
CA LEU A 202 12.70 -12.27 -11.06
C LEU A 202 12.16 -10.92 -10.56
N THR A 203 12.89 -9.85 -10.88
CA THR A 203 12.42 -8.49 -10.65
C THR A 203 12.08 -7.88 -12.01
N PRO A 204 10.82 -7.49 -12.25
CA PRO A 204 10.43 -6.96 -13.55
C PRO A 204 11.18 -5.64 -13.82
N PRO A 205 11.83 -5.49 -15.00
CA PRO A 205 12.50 -4.26 -15.36
C PRO A 205 11.49 -3.15 -15.64
N ARG A 206 11.90 -1.88 -15.48
CA ARG A 206 11.05 -0.72 -15.82
C ARG A 206 10.83 -0.58 -17.33
N ALA A 207 11.84 -0.96 -18.11
CA ALA A 207 11.79 -1.00 -19.56
C ALA A 207 12.62 -2.19 -20.05
N ILE A 208 12.07 -2.93 -21.01
CA ILE A 208 12.71 -4.05 -21.68
C ILE A 208 12.50 -3.89 -23.19
N THR A 209 13.53 -4.16 -23.98
CA THR A 209 13.42 -4.17 -25.45
C THR A 209 12.78 -5.47 -25.95
N SER A 210 12.40 -5.53 -27.23
CA SER A 210 11.93 -6.77 -27.86
C SER A 210 12.95 -7.91 -27.75
N GLU A 211 14.24 -7.58 -27.70
CA GLU A 211 15.36 -8.53 -27.60
C GLU A 211 15.68 -8.95 -26.17
N GLY A 212 14.91 -8.48 -25.18
CA GLY A 212 15.11 -8.81 -23.77
C GLY A 212 16.17 -7.95 -23.06
N GLU A 213 16.66 -6.88 -23.69
CA GLU A 213 17.61 -5.96 -23.05
C GLU A 213 16.90 -5.10 -21.99
N ILE A 214 17.46 -5.08 -20.77
CA ILE A 214 16.94 -4.29 -19.66
C ILE A 214 17.55 -2.89 -19.69
N ILE A 215 16.72 -1.87 -19.87
CA ILE A 215 17.16 -0.47 -19.87
C ILE A 215 17.21 0.04 -18.42
N THR A 216 18.41 0.37 -17.95
CA THR A 216 18.62 0.97 -16.63
C THR A 216 19.07 2.42 -16.75
N ALA A 217 18.40 3.32 -16.03
CA ALA A 217 18.78 4.73 -15.93
C ALA A 217 19.41 4.98 -14.55
N LYS A 218 20.67 5.42 -14.51
CA LYS A 218 21.29 5.86 -13.25
C LYS A 218 20.78 7.25 -12.88
N PRO A 219 20.33 7.49 -11.63
CA PRO A 219 20.00 8.84 -11.19
C PRO A 219 21.23 9.75 -11.30
N ALA A 220 21.10 10.89 -11.97
CA ALA A 220 22.16 11.89 -12.13
C ALA A 220 22.38 12.74 -10.85
N ALA A 221 22.13 12.19 -9.67
CA ALA A 221 22.22 12.94 -8.42
C ALA A 221 23.65 12.91 -7.88
N HIS A 222 24.23 14.09 -7.61
CA HIS A 222 25.40 14.23 -6.75
C HIS A 222 25.00 13.87 -5.30
N VAL A 223 25.13 12.59 -4.97
CA VAL A 223 24.89 12.07 -3.61
C VAL A 223 26.20 11.95 -2.84
N PRO A 224 26.18 12.05 -1.51
CA PRO A 224 27.36 11.81 -0.69
C PRO A 224 27.99 10.43 -0.96
N PRO A 225 29.33 10.28 -0.80
CA PRO A 225 29.98 8.97 -0.94
C PRO A 225 29.34 7.92 0.00
N GLY A 226 28.98 6.77 -0.55
CA GLY A 226 28.33 5.68 0.21
C GLY A 226 26.81 5.82 0.37
N ALA A 227 26.19 6.93 -0.07
CA ALA A 227 24.75 7.08 -0.06
C ALA A 227 24.09 6.32 -1.23
N LEU A 228 22.88 5.84 -0.99
CA LEU A 228 22.04 5.22 -2.01
C LEU A 228 21.19 6.28 -2.70
N ALA A 229 21.39 6.48 -4.00
CA ALA A 229 20.65 7.44 -4.79
C ALA A 229 19.26 6.90 -5.19
N GLY A 230 18.26 7.77 -5.15
CA GLY A 230 16.93 7.52 -5.68
C GLY A 230 16.30 8.81 -6.20
N SER A 231 14.97 8.82 -6.29
CA SER A 231 14.20 9.99 -6.72
C SER A 231 13.62 10.71 -5.51
N PRO A 232 13.88 12.02 -5.32
CA PRO A 232 13.25 12.80 -4.27
C PRO A 232 11.76 12.93 -4.56
N VAL A 233 10.91 12.52 -3.62
CA VAL A 233 9.46 12.64 -3.80
C VAL A 233 8.79 13.45 -2.71
N SER A 234 9.23 13.38 -1.45
CA SER A 234 8.70 14.22 -0.37
C SER A 234 9.86 14.88 0.36
N ALA A 235 9.87 16.21 0.37
CA ALA A 235 10.98 16.99 0.91
C ALA A 235 11.12 16.85 2.43
N GLY A 236 12.34 17.04 2.92
CA GLY A 236 12.70 16.98 4.33
C GLY A 236 13.79 15.95 4.60
N LYS A 237 14.16 15.82 5.87
CA LYS A 237 15.15 14.85 6.35
C LYS A 237 14.61 14.13 7.57
N ALA A 238 14.82 12.83 7.63
CA ALA A 238 14.47 12.01 8.77
C ALA A 238 15.58 10.99 9.04
N GLU A 239 15.80 10.70 10.31
CA GLU A 239 16.66 9.63 10.78
C GLU A 239 15.83 8.68 11.63
N GLY A 240 16.10 7.39 11.51
CA GLY A 240 15.35 6.38 12.24
C GLY A 240 15.80 4.98 11.89
N ARG A 241 15.26 4.02 12.63
CA ARG A 241 15.49 2.60 12.39
C ARG A 241 14.75 2.19 11.11
N ALA A 242 15.47 1.62 10.16
CA ALA A 242 14.92 1.04 8.95
C ALA A 242 14.08 -0.19 9.30
N ARG A 243 12.81 -0.19 8.86
CA ARG A 243 11.96 -1.37 8.87
C ARG A 243 11.75 -1.87 7.45
N VAL A 244 12.41 -2.97 7.12
CA VAL A 244 12.32 -3.58 5.79
C VAL A 244 11.11 -4.52 5.78
N ILE A 245 10.02 -4.09 5.14
CA ILE A 245 8.75 -4.80 5.12
C ILE A 245 8.45 -5.20 3.68
N LEU A 246 8.44 -6.51 3.42
CA LEU A 246 8.11 -7.07 2.10
C LEU A 246 6.62 -7.40 1.98
N LYS A 247 5.97 -7.78 3.10
CA LYS A 247 4.56 -8.13 3.18
C LYS A 247 3.90 -7.37 4.33
N LEU A 248 2.71 -6.81 4.09
CA LEU A 248 1.99 -6.03 5.09
C LEU A 248 1.65 -6.84 6.36
N ALA A 249 1.36 -8.14 6.21
CA ALA A 249 1.09 -9.04 7.33
C ALA A 249 2.30 -9.22 8.28
N GLU A 250 3.51 -8.91 7.82
CA GLU A 250 4.75 -8.98 8.61
C GLU A 250 5.16 -7.59 9.15
N ALA A 251 4.34 -6.55 8.92
CA ALA A 251 4.68 -5.17 9.22
C ALA A 251 4.74 -4.87 10.72
N LYS A 252 5.91 -5.10 11.32
CA LYS A 252 6.22 -4.67 12.68
C LYS A 252 6.89 -3.31 12.59
N MET A 253 6.16 -2.24 12.92
CA MET A 253 6.70 -0.89 12.85
C MET A 253 6.27 -0.07 14.07
N GLU A 254 7.22 0.70 14.60
CA GLU A 254 7.01 1.62 15.70
C GLU A 254 7.02 3.05 15.20
N LYS A 255 6.49 3.96 16.03
CA LYS A 255 6.52 5.38 15.68
C LYS A 255 7.97 5.88 15.63
N GLY A 256 8.35 6.49 14.50
CA GLY A 256 9.71 6.99 14.29
C GLY A 256 10.57 6.11 13.39
N ASP A 257 10.10 4.90 13.05
CA ASP A 257 10.78 4.02 12.11
C ASP A 257 10.74 4.56 10.67
N ILE A 258 11.69 4.15 9.83
CA ILE A 258 11.70 4.45 8.40
C ILE A 258 11.19 3.22 7.63
N LEU A 259 10.08 3.39 6.91
CA LEU A 259 9.47 2.31 6.13
C LEU A 259 10.31 2.07 4.86
N VAL A 260 10.87 0.88 4.73
CA VAL A 260 11.59 0.41 3.53
C VAL A 260 10.80 -0.73 2.91
N ALA A 261 10.30 -0.55 1.68
CA ALA A 261 9.44 -1.53 1.01
C ALA A 261 9.76 -1.65 -0.49
N PRO A 262 9.45 -2.77 -1.16
CA PRO A 262 9.64 -2.88 -2.61
C PRO A 262 8.72 -1.88 -3.35
N TYR A 263 7.47 -1.79 -2.91
CA TYR A 263 6.47 -0.83 -3.39
C TYR A 263 5.47 -0.52 -2.28
N THR A 264 4.62 0.48 -2.50
CA THR A 264 3.48 0.79 -1.63
C THR A 264 2.24 0.98 -2.48
N ASP A 265 1.13 0.41 -2.05
CA ASP A 265 -0.20 0.63 -2.62
C ASP A 265 -1.16 1.19 -1.53
N PRO A 266 -2.44 1.44 -1.83
CA PRO A 266 -3.39 1.93 -0.84
C PRO A 266 -3.49 1.08 0.44
N ALA A 267 -3.21 -0.21 0.38
CA ALA A 267 -3.24 -1.11 1.53
C ALA A 267 -2.15 -0.78 2.57
N TRP A 268 -1.06 -0.12 2.17
CA TRP A 268 0.05 0.27 3.05
C TRP A 268 -0.18 1.59 3.79
N THR A 269 -1.18 2.38 3.37
CA THR A 269 -1.54 3.68 3.98
C THR A 269 -1.64 3.63 5.52
N PRO A 270 -2.18 2.56 6.14
CA PRO A 270 -2.20 2.46 7.59
C PRO A 270 -0.82 2.49 8.26
N LEU A 271 0.29 2.20 7.59
CA LEU A 271 1.63 2.28 8.20
C LEU A 271 2.19 3.71 8.25
N PHE A 272 1.73 4.61 7.38
CA PHE A 272 2.31 5.95 7.21
C PHE A 272 2.29 6.82 8.48
N PRO A 273 1.24 6.79 9.32
CA PRO A 273 1.24 7.54 10.58
C PRO A 273 2.32 7.13 11.59
N LEU A 274 2.93 5.96 11.42
CA LEU A 274 4.02 5.47 12.28
C LEU A 274 5.40 5.85 11.69
N ALA A 275 5.50 6.04 10.37
CA ALA A 275 6.76 6.24 9.69
C ALA A 275 7.31 7.67 9.93
N ALA A 276 8.61 7.78 10.18
CA ALA A 276 9.35 9.04 10.10
C ALA A 276 9.84 9.33 8.67
N GLY A 277 9.95 8.31 7.82
CA GLY A 277 10.35 8.44 6.42
C GLY A 277 9.97 7.22 5.59
N LEU A 278 10.05 7.35 4.26
CA LEU A 278 9.69 6.31 3.31
C LEU A 278 10.81 6.09 2.28
N VAL A 279 11.16 4.81 2.06
CA VAL A 279 12.06 4.37 1.01
C VAL A 279 11.40 3.26 0.21
N THR A 280 11.31 3.41 -1.12
CA THR A 280 10.81 2.33 -1.98
C THR A 280 11.70 2.04 -3.18
N GLU A 281 11.74 0.78 -3.60
CA GLU A 281 12.46 0.35 -4.81
C GLU A 281 11.73 0.78 -6.09
N VAL A 282 10.39 0.70 -6.05
CA VAL A 282 9.50 1.09 -7.13
C VAL A 282 8.63 2.24 -6.66
N GLY A 283 8.56 3.29 -7.49
CA GLY A 283 7.72 4.45 -7.23
C GLY A 283 8.09 5.59 -8.17
N GLY A 284 7.22 6.60 -8.23
CA GLY A 284 7.42 7.79 -9.03
C GLY A 284 6.87 9.01 -8.30
N LEU A 285 7.10 10.19 -8.86
CA LEU A 285 6.70 11.47 -8.24
C LEU A 285 5.22 11.56 -7.90
N MET A 286 4.36 10.82 -8.61
CA MET A 286 2.90 10.90 -8.50
C MET A 286 2.26 9.58 -8.05
N THR A 287 3.05 8.58 -7.64
CA THR A 287 2.49 7.31 -7.14
C THR A 287 1.84 7.50 -5.77
N HIS A 288 0.97 6.55 -5.39
CA HIS A 288 0.24 6.58 -4.12
C HIS A 288 1.15 6.89 -2.93
N GLY A 289 2.22 6.11 -2.74
CA GLY A 289 3.16 6.32 -1.64
C GLY A 289 3.81 7.70 -1.63
N ALA A 290 4.15 8.26 -2.79
CA ALA A 290 4.74 9.59 -2.89
C ALA A 290 3.75 10.71 -2.51
N VAL A 291 2.49 10.58 -2.91
CA VAL A 291 1.44 11.56 -2.57
C VAL A 291 1.12 11.48 -1.08
N VAL A 292 0.88 10.27 -0.57
CA VAL A 292 0.58 10.05 0.85
C VAL A 292 1.74 10.49 1.75
N ALA A 293 2.99 10.23 1.34
CA ALA A 293 4.16 10.72 2.09
C ALA A 293 4.16 12.25 2.27
N ARG A 294 3.80 13.00 1.21
CA ARG A 294 3.67 14.47 1.29
C ARG A 294 2.52 14.91 2.17
N GLU A 295 1.39 14.21 2.12
CA GLU A 295 0.21 14.51 2.94
C GLU A 295 0.49 14.33 4.43
N TYR A 296 1.27 13.30 4.79
CA TYR A 296 1.74 13.08 6.16
C TYR A 296 3.00 13.88 6.52
N GLY A 297 3.58 14.63 5.57
CA GLY A 297 4.78 15.42 5.79
C GLY A 297 6.04 14.58 6.07
N ILE A 298 6.06 13.31 5.68
CA ILE A 298 7.22 12.43 5.89
C ILE A 298 8.19 12.53 4.69
N PRO A 299 9.51 12.68 4.93
CA PRO A 299 10.52 12.63 3.88
C PRO A 299 10.50 11.30 3.14
N ALA A 300 10.58 11.33 1.82
CA ALA A 300 10.46 10.12 1.01
C ALA A 300 11.36 10.12 -0.22
N VAL A 301 11.99 8.97 -0.45
CA VAL A 301 12.83 8.67 -1.62
C VAL A 301 12.33 7.38 -2.25
N VAL A 302 12.05 7.39 -3.55
CA VAL A 302 11.53 6.22 -4.27
C VAL A 302 12.44 5.85 -5.44
N GLY A 303 12.22 4.71 -6.06
CA GLY A 303 13.00 4.30 -7.22
C GLY A 303 14.43 3.92 -6.87
N LEU A 304 14.65 3.49 -5.63
CA LEU A 304 15.98 3.23 -5.06
C LEU A 304 16.31 1.75 -5.25
N ASP A 305 17.08 1.45 -6.29
CA ASP A 305 17.24 0.07 -6.77
C ASP A 305 17.86 -0.84 -5.68
N ASN A 306 17.19 -1.97 -5.43
CA ASN A 306 17.55 -2.96 -4.41
C ASN A 306 17.61 -2.41 -2.97
N ALA A 307 16.84 -1.37 -2.64
CA ALA A 307 16.77 -0.80 -1.29
C ALA A 307 16.54 -1.87 -0.20
N THR A 308 15.62 -2.80 -0.43
CA THR A 308 15.24 -3.85 0.54
C THR A 308 16.35 -4.88 0.76
N ARG A 309 17.32 -4.97 -0.16
CA ARG A 309 18.49 -5.85 -0.04
C ARG A 309 19.73 -5.13 0.49
N LYS A 310 19.88 -3.84 0.13
CA LYS A 310 21.03 -3.00 0.52
C LYS A 310 20.91 -2.49 1.95
N ILE A 311 19.69 -2.18 2.39
CA ILE A 311 19.38 -1.74 3.74
C ILE A 311 18.93 -2.97 4.53
N ARG A 312 19.55 -3.23 5.68
CA ARG A 312 19.16 -4.32 6.57
C ARG A 312 18.12 -3.83 7.57
N ASP A 313 17.15 -4.69 7.91
CA ASP A 313 16.17 -4.39 8.96
C ASP A 313 16.90 -4.05 10.27
N GLY A 314 16.43 -3.00 10.96
CA GLY A 314 17.01 -2.53 12.21
C GLY A 314 18.16 -1.52 12.07
N GLN A 315 18.72 -1.30 10.88
CA GLN A 315 19.79 -0.31 10.69
C GLN A 315 19.29 1.11 10.89
N ILE A 316 20.11 1.98 11.48
CA ILE A 316 19.81 3.41 11.50
C ILE A 316 20.13 4.00 10.13
N ILE A 317 19.15 4.64 9.50
CA ILE A 317 19.34 5.28 8.21
C ILE A 317 18.87 6.72 8.26
N ARG A 318 19.45 7.56 7.40
CA ARG A 318 18.99 8.91 7.12
C ARG A 318 18.36 8.94 5.74
N VAL A 319 17.14 9.46 5.65
CA VAL A 319 16.45 9.73 4.39
C VAL A 319 16.51 11.23 4.13
N ASP A 320 17.09 11.63 3.00
CA ASP A 320 17.04 13.00 2.49
C ASP A 320 16.08 13.03 1.29
N GLY A 321 14.81 13.27 1.57
CA GLY A 321 13.76 13.32 0.57
C GLY A 321 13.78 14.59 -0.29
N THR A 322 14.59 15.59 0.09
CA THR A 322 14.82 16.80 -0.72
C THR A 322 15.86 16.54 -1.81
N ARG A 323 17.00 15.93 -1.46
CA ARG A 323 18.09 15.64 -2.39
C ARG A 323 17.96 14.27 -3.07
N GLY A 324 17.12 13.39 -2.55
CA GLY A 324 16.79 12.11 -3.17
C GLY A 324 17.79 11.01 -2.87
N PHE A 325 18.23 10.86 -1.62
CA PHE A 325 19.14 9.78 -1.25
C PHE A 325 18.91 9.25 0.16
N VAL A 326 19.49 8.09 0.43
CA VAL A 326 19.50 7.44 1.74
C VAL A 326 20.94 7.16 2.18
N GLU A 327 21.29 7.53 3.41
CA GLU A 327 22.57 7.20 4.03
C GLU A 327 22.37 6.13 5.11
N ILE A 328 23.24 5.12 5.13
CA ILE A 328 23.30 4.15 6.23
C ILE A 328 24.20 4.76 7.32
N LEU A 329 23.61 5.02 8.48
CA LEU A 329 24.32 5.52 9.65
C LEU A 329 24.76 4.29 10.46
N LYS A 330 26.06 4.20 10.78
CA LYS A 330 26.68 3.01 11.36
C LYS A 330 25.95 2.45 12.58
#